data_AF-A0AA39LXY5-F1
#
_entry.id   AF-A0AA39LXY5-F1
#
_cell.length_a   1.000
_cell.length_b   1.000
_cell.length_c   1.000
_cell.angle_alpha   90.00
_cell.angle_beta   90.00
_cell.angle_gamma   90.00
#
_symmetry.space_group_name_H-M   'P 1'
#
loop_
_entity.id
_entity.type
_entity.pdbx_description
1 polymer ?
#
loop_
_entity_poly.entity_id
_entity_poly.type
_entity_poly.pdbx_seq_one_letter_code
_entity_poly.pdbx_strand_id
1 'polypeptide(L)'
;MEEPQTTAADADVVRLQVEAVELGLHPSERSLLLTALRSALPGAAGIYYYDDSRSRKTFVNFDGTKFNFPSASRDYFVALGGRCDVPYEKYHSATQNFEKSVMAVQSMLSSQSDMFRVRARRSQPDPTTPTTSKRGAIHSLLKSIEQRSTPVPEFREEAHLTQTPQPSSTTAESETPVPKHLNPLEQQFVDLARISSGKDTVIEGQRNEITHLHKQIEELKKTLEDKTQELHEIETHLKQRDEEVTLLKQLSSEQTYMNTKLADKEKALEEMEKNTNELIKEHRKDKNADKARISSLEQIKFDHEAKLAENATTISNLNEQISELTTENVKLKEKMEEDVQESAAKFANYHDVQKEMAEDYEEVCAKNQELTKEIRELKAELNRRDENYNTKTSDLSFKNLELENATLKQNSRIRELSFIVEQLTKEHMESARRYEMLEMEKRESDRKLDLMKANSRAQKSKSLAGHLRH
;
A
#
# COMPACT_ATOMS: atom_id res chain seq x y z
N MET A 1 1.92 17.63 44.14
CA MET A 1 2.42 16.25 44.22
C MET A 1 1.24 15.36 43.89
N GLU A 2 1.10 15.00 42.62
CA GLU A 2 0.12 14.01 42.17
C GLU A 2 0.91 12.77 41.74
N GLU A 3 0.58 11.64 42.36
CA GLU A 3 1.13 10.32 42.02
C GLU A 3 0.75 9.94 40.58
N PRO A 4 1.66 9.33 39.80
CA PRO A 4 1.32 8.89 38.45
C PRO A 4 0.43 7.65 38.53
N GLN A 5 -0.76 7.76 37.94
CA GLN A 5 -1.70 6.67 37.72
C GLN A 5 -1.01 5.45 37.08
N THR A 6 -0.92 4.38 37.85
CA THR A 6 -0.58 3.03 37.39
C THR A 6 -1.67 2.53 36.46
N THR A 7 -1.38 2.51 35.16
CA THR A 7 -2.12 1.70 34.19
C THR A 7 -2.00 0.23 34.61
N ALA A 8 -3.15 -0.46 34.67
CA ALA A 8 -3.26 -1.86 35.08
C ALA A 8 -2.25 -2.72 34.31
N ALA A 9 -1.39 -3.43 35.05
CA ALA A 9 -0.35 -4.28 34.49
C ALA A 9 -0.98 -5.56 33.94
N ASP A 10 -0.70 -5.84 32.67
CA ASP A 10 -0.96 -7.12 32.03
C ASP A 10 -0.16 -8.22 32.77
N ALA A 11 -0.79 -9.35 33.09
CA ALA A 11 -0.23 -10.36 34.00
C ALA A 11 1.05 -11.04 33.45
N ASP A 12 1.28 -10.94 32.14
CA ASP A 12 2.43 -11.52 31.44
C ASP A 12 3.55 -10.50 31.14
N VAL A 13 3.46 -9.26 31.64
CA VAL A 13 4.44 -8.19 31.34
C VAL A 13 5.08 -7.64 32.61
N VAL A 14 6.38 -7.89 32.78
CA VAL A 14 7.19 -7.28 33.84
C VAL A 14 7.78 -5.97 33.34
N ARG A 15 7.44 -4.86 33.99
CA ARG A 15 8.09 -3.57 33.76
C ARG A 15 9.32 -3.44 34.65
N LEU A 16 10.50 -3.54 34.03
CA LEU A 16 11.77 -3.32 34.71
C LEU A 16 12.12 -1.82 34.67
N GLN A 17 12.37 -1.22 35.83
CA GLN A 17 12.92 0.13 35.93
C GLN A 17 14.43 0.01 36.14
N VAL A 18 15.21 0.72 35.31
CA VAL A 18 16.67 0.76 35.41
C VAL A 18 17.07 2.03 36.14
N GLU A 19 18.05 1.93 37.03
CA GLU A 19 18.60 3.07 37.77
C GLU A 19 19.23 4.10 36.82
N ALA A 20 19.12 5.38 37.16
CA ALA A 20 19.65 6.46 36.35
C ALA A 20 21.19 6.42 36.32
N VAL A 21 21.78 6.57 35.12
CA VAL A 21 23.23 6.56 34.92
C VAL A 21 23.70 7.99 34.60
N GLU A 22 24.66 8.49 35.37
CA GLU A 22 25.29 9.79 35.14
C GLU A 22 26.40 9.69 34.09
N LEU A 23 26.28 10.45 33.00
CA LEU A 23 27.28 10.50 31.94
C LEU A 23 27.92 11.89 31.86
N GLY A 24 29.25 11.92 31.84
CA GLY A 24 30.01 13.15 31.68
C GLY A 24 29.78 13.79 30.30
N LEU A 25 29.37 15.05 30.29
CA LEU A 25 29.24 15.85 29.07
C LEU A 25 30.56 16.54 28.74
N HIS A 26 30.79 16.82 27.45
CA HIS A 26 31.96 17.59 27.03
C HIS A 26 31.90 19.03 27.59
N PRO A 27 32.94 19.52 28.29
CA PRO A 27 32.88 20.79 29.05
C PRO A 27 32.55 22.02 28.19
N SER A 28 33.04 22.06 26.95
CA SER A 28 32.92 23.24 26.08
C SER A 28 31.61 23.31 25.30
N GLU A 29 30.96 22.17 25.07
CA GLU A 29 29.85 22.04 24.10
C GLU A 29 28.59 21.42 24.71
N ARG A 30 28.64 20.95 25.97
CA ARG A 30 27.56 20.20 26.63
C ARG A 30 27.01 19.07 25.74
N SER A 31 27.90 18.40 25.03
CA SER A 31 27.57 17.34 24.09
C SER A 31 27.97 15.98 24.65
N LEU A 32 27.25 14.92 24.26
CA LEU A 32 27.57 13.54 24.60
C LEU A 32 27.88 12.74 23.34
N LEU A 33 29.02 12.06 23.32
CA LEU A 33 29.37 11.17 22.22
C LEU A 33 28.50 9.91 22.24
N LEU A 34 28.07 9.44 21.06
CA LEU A 34 27.31 8.19 20.95
C LEU A 34 28.09 6.99 21.50
N THR A 35 29.42 6.99 21.36
CA THR A 35 30.30 5.94 21.90
C THR A 35 30.28 5.91 23.42
N ALA A 36 30.29 7.06 24.09
CA ALA A 36 30.18 7.17 25.54
C ALA A 36 28.81 6.66 26.03
N LEU A 37 27.73 7.01 25.34
CA LEU A 37 26.38 6.52 25.63
C LEU A 37 26.31 4.99 25.51
N ARG A 38 26.85 4.41 24.42
CA ARG A 38 26.81 2.96 24.18
C ARG A 38 27.74 2.16 25.08
N SER A 39 28.80 2.78 25.59
CA SER A 39 29.66 2.14 26.59
C SER A 39 28.94 1.95 27.93
N ALA A 40 28.04 2.87 28.29
CA ALA A 40 27.26 2.77 29.51
C ALA A 40 25.96 1.96 29.31
N LEU A 41 25.34 2.09 28.14
CA LEU A 41 24.08 1.44 27.80
C LEU A 41 24.20 0.73 26.44
N PRO A 42 24.61 -0.55 26.44
CA PRO A 42 24.71 -1.34 25.22
C PRO A 42 23.36 -1.38 24.48
N GLY A 43 23.38 -1.10 23.18
CA GLY A 43 22.16 -1.05 22.35
C GLY A 43 21.44 0.30 22.35
N ALA A 44 22.01 1.33 22.98
CA ALA A 44 21.52 2.70 22.87
C ALA A 44 21.56 3.21 21.41
N ALA A 45 20.41 3.66 20.93
CA ALA A 45 20.20 4.17 19.58
C ALA A 45 19.93 5.67 19.55
N GLY A 46 19.44 6.25 20.66
CA GLY A 46 19.17 7.67 20.76
C GLY A 46 18.76 8.08 22.17
N ILE A 47 18.66 9.39 22.38
CA ILE A 47 18.25 9.99 23.65
C ILE A 47 16.99 10.81 23.39
N TYR A 48 16.04 10.76 24.31
CA TYR A 48 14.83 11.57 24.27
C TYR A 48 14.49 12.11 25.65
N TYR A 49 13.70 13.17 25.70
CA TYR A 49 13.13 13.70 26.93
C TYR A 49 11.64 13.92 26.73
N TYR A 50 10.91 13.99 27.83
CA TYR A 50 9.53 14.45 27.80
C TYR A 50 9.50 15.95 28.05
N ASP A 51 8.61 16.65 27.36
CA ASP A 51 8.35 18.07 27.63
C ASP A 51 7.83 18.27 29.08
N ASP A 52 7.85 19.50 29.59
CA ASP A 52 7.57 19.79 31.02
C ASP A 52 6.15 19.33 31.45
N SER A 53 5.24 19.16 30.49
CA SER A 53 3.88 18.60 30.68
C SER A 53 3.81 17.05 30.63
N ARG A 54 4.94 16.36 30.47
CA ARG A 54 5.08 14.90 30.22
C ARG A 54 4.23 14.34 29.06
N SER A 55 3.66 15.20 28.22
CA SER A 55 2.70 14.81 27.19
C SER A 55 3.35 14.42 25.86
N ARG A 56 4.55 14.93 25.56
CA ARG A 56 5.23 14.74 24.27
C ARG A 56 6.65 14.24 24.43
N LYS A 57 6.96 13.16 23.70
CA LYS A 57 8.30 12.59 23.55
C LYS A 57 9.08 13.37 22.49
N THR A 58 10.22 13.94 22.86
CA THR A 58 11.08 14.73 21.97
C THR A 58 12.49 14.14 21.97
N PHE A 59 13.03 13.85 20.78
CA PHE A 59 14.37 13.32 20.64
C PHE A 59 15.42 14.43 20.73
N VAL A 60 16.56 14.12 21.36
CA VAL A 60 17.72 15.00 21.43
C VAL A 60 18.38 15.04 20.05
N ASN A 61 18.77 16.24 19.60
CA ASN A 61 19.39 16.42 18.30
C ASN A 61 20.74 15.70 18.24
N PHE A 62 20.90 14.85 17.22
CA PHE A 62 22.13 14.12 16.92
C PHE A 62 22.71 14.63 15.61
N ASP A 63 23.97 15.05 15.62
CA ASP A 63 24.65 15.60 14.44
C ASP A 63 25.40 14.54 13.61
N GLY A 64 25.23 13.26 13.93
CA GLY A 64 25.98 12.15 13.34
C GLY A 64 27.16 11.67 14.18
N THR A 65 27.59 12.46 15.18
CA THR A 65 28.73 12.14 16.05
C THR A 65 28.43 12.31 17.54
N LYS A 66 27.68 13.35 17.90
CA LYS A 66 27.37 13.74 19.27
C LYS A 66 25.91 14.18 19.41
N PHE A 67 25.38 14.01 20.61
CA PHE A 67 24.08 14.52 21.03
C PHE A 67 24.26 15.89 21.65
N ASN A 68 23.47 16.86 21.20
CA ASN A 68 23.50 18.23 21.68
C ASN A 68 22.29 18.47 22.60
N PHE A 69 22.56 18.68 23.89
CA PHE A 69 21.50 18.82 24.88
C PHE A 69 20.98 20.26 24.93
N PRO A 70 19.66 20.47 24.86
CA PRO A 70 19.09 21.79 25.15
C PRO A 70 19.39 22.14 26.61
N SER A 71 19.90 23.35 26.85
CA SER A 71 20.32 23.81 28.18
C SER A 71 19.16 23.86 29.18
N ALA A 72 18.99 22.81 29.99
CA ALA A 72 18.56 22.80 31.39
C ALA A 72 18.29 21.35 31.83
N SER A 73 18.53 21.10 33.12
CA SER A 73 18.37 19.81 33.82
C SER A 73 17.02 19.15 33.55
N ARG A 74 16.98 18.20 32.62
CA ARG A 74 15.83 17.36 32.32
C ARG A 74 16.21 15.90 32.54
N ASP A 75 15.23 15.09 32.95
CA ASP A 75 15.39 13.63 32.93
C ASP A 75 15.42 13.17 31.48
N TYR A 76 16.56 12.62 31.07
CA TYR A 76 16.76 12.07 29.73
C TYR A 76 16.61 10.56 29.77
N PHE A 77 15.92 10.03 28.76
CA PHE A 77 15.65 8.62 28.58
C PHE A 77 16.35 8.12 27.32
N VAL A 78 16.76 6.85 27.34
CA VAL A 78 17.52 6.24 26.24
C VAL A 78 16.60 5.31 25.46
N ALA A 79 16.59 5.47 24.14
CA ALA A 79 15.94 4.54 23.23
C ALA A 79 16.89 3.37 22.95
N LEU A 80 16.50 2.16 23.35
CA LEU A 80 17.22 0.91 23.09
C LEU A 80 16.64 0.22 21.85
N GLY A 81 17.48 -0.50 21.10
CA GLY A 81 17.02 -1.42 20.04
C GLY A 81 16.75 -0.80 18.66
N GLY A 82 17.09 0.47 18.45
CA GLY A 82 17.06 1.08 17.12
C GLY A 82 18.34 0.79 16.32
N ARG A 83 18.21 0.51 15.02
CA ARG A 83 19.34 0.62 14.08
C ARG A 83 19.69 2.10 13.96
N CYS A 84 20.62 2.57 14.78
CA CYS A 84 21.21 3.89 14.57
C CYS A 84 22.19 3.71 13.40
N ASP A 85 21.85 4.27 12.24
CA ASP A 85 22.74 4.45 11.11
C ASP A 85 23.82 5.46 11.50
N VAL A 86 24.71 5.03 12.40
CA VAL A 86 26.04 5.61 12.52
C VAL A 86 26.63 5.50 11.11
N PRO A 87 27.24 6.57 10.56
CA PRO A 87 27.87 6.49 9.25
C PRO A 87 29.08 5.56 9.33
N TYR A 88 28.81 4.25 9.28
CA TYR A 88 29.77 3.17 9.23
C TYR A 88 30.68 3.35 8.01
N GLU A 89 30.27 4.11 7.01
CA GLU A 89 31.11 4.51 5.88
C GLU A 89 32.38 5.26 6.30
N LYS A 90 32.31 6.12 7.34
CA LYS A 90 33.50 6.83 7.85
C LYS A 90 34.42 5.91 8.64
N TYR A 91 33.87 4.98 9.43
CA TYR A 91 34.65 3.97 10.14
C TYR A 91 35.24 2.92 9.18
N HIS A 92 34.47 2.47 8.20
CA HIS A 92 34.91 1.53 7.17
C HIS A 92 36.01 2.15 6.31
N SER A 93 35.87 3.43 5.96
CA SER A 93 36.91 4.19 5.27
C SER A 93 38.15 4.41 6.15
N ALA A 94 38.00 4.66 7.45
CA ALA A 94 39.12 4.76 8.39
C ALA A 94 39.84 3.41 8.59
N THR A 95 39.09 2.31 8.69
CA THR A 95 39.64 0.94 8.77
C THR A 95 40.34 0.55 7.48
N GLN A 96 39.77 0.84 6.30
CA GLN A 96 40.45 0.60 5.03
C GLN A 96 41.72 1.45 4.88
N ASN A 97 41.71 2.70 5.33
CA ASN A 97 42.91 3.55 5.28
C ASN A 97 43.98 3.04 6.26
N PHE A 98 43.59 2.57 7.44
CA PHE A 98 44.50 1.92 8.38
C PHE A 98 45.08 0.62 7.80
N GLU A 99 44.27 -0.24 7.20
CA GLU A 99 44.72 -1.45 6.51
C GLU A 99 45.68 -1.13 5.36
N LYS A 100 45.39 -0.10 4.56
CA LYS A 100 46.30 0.38 3.51
C LYS A 100 47.61 0.89 4.08
N SER A 101 47.59 1.61 5.20
CA SER A 101 48.81 2.06 5.89
C SER A 101 49.61 0.89 6.45
N VAL A 102 48.96 -0.13 7.03
CA VAL A 102 49.62 -1.35 7.53
C VAL A 102 50.22 -2.15 6.38
N MET A 103 49.48 -2.33 5.27
CA MET A 103 49.97 -2.98 4.06
C MET A 103 51.14 -2.21 3.43
N ALA A 104 51.11 -0.88 3.43
CA ALA A 104 52.22 -0.06 2.94
C ALA A 104 53.48 -0.22 3.81
N VAL A 105 53.33 -0.22 5.13
CA VAL A 105 54.43 -0.47 6.07
C VAL A 105 54.96 -1.91 5.90
N GLN A 106 54.07 -2.89 5.78
CA GLN A 106 54.43 -4.28 5.54
C GLN A 106 55.13 -4.45 4.18
N SER A 107 54.71 -3.71 3.15
CA SER A 107 55.37 -3.68 1.84
C SER A 107 56.74 -3.03 1.90
N MET A 108 56.92 -1.98 2.68
CA MET A 108 58.24 -1.35 2.88
C MET A 108 59.19 -2.28 3.65
N LEU A 109 58.69 -2.97 4.67
CA LEU A 109 59.47 -3.94 5.44
C LEU A 109 59.78 -5.21 4.63
N SER A 110 58.85 -5.65 3.79
CA SER A 110 59.03 -6.80 2.89
C SER A 110 59.96 -6.45 1.71
N SER A 111 59.93 -5.20 1.24
CA SER A 111 60.84 -4.69 0.19
C SER A 111 62.29 -4.55 0.67
N GLN A 112 62.56 -4.51 1.97
CA GLN A 112 63.92 -4.56 2.53
C GLN A 112 64.41 -5.99 2.82
N SER A 113 63.58 -7.01 2.60
CA SER A 113 63.92 -8.41 2.87
C SER A 113 64.58 -9.16 1.69
N ASP A 114 65.07 -8.43 0.68
CA ASP A 114 65.73 -8.99 -0.51
C ASP A 114 67.20 -9.41 -0.29
N MET A 115 67.71 -9.39 0.95
CA MET A 115 69.04 -9.95 1.26
C MET A 115 69.03 -11.47 1.53
N PHE A 116 67.87 -12.10 1.66
CA PHE A 116 67.80 -13.53 1.96
C PHE A 116 66.65 -14.21 1.24
N ARG A 117 66.81 -14.53 -0.06
CA ARG A 117 66.21 -15.75 -0.60
C ARG A 117 66.87 -16.28 -1.86
N VAL A 118 67.29 -17.53 -1.72
CA VAL A 118 67.80 -18.44 -2.73
C VAL A 118 66.75 -18.66 -3.83
N ARG A 119 67.25 -18.61 -5.06
CA ARG A 119 66.58 -18.79 -6.34
C ARG A 119 65.81 -20.12 -6.41
N ALA A 120 64.47 -20.06 -6.45
CA ALA A 120 63.64 -21.18 -6.89
C ALA A 120 63.14 -20.94 -8.32
N ARG A 121 63.51 -21.86 -9.23
CA ARG A 121 63.15 -21.86 -10.64
C ARG A 121 61.65 -22.05 -10.84
N ARG A 122 61.11 -21.24 -11.75
CA ARG A 122 59.77 -21.27 -12.33
C ARG A 122 59.70 -22.40 -13.38
N SER A 123 58.67 -23.26 -13.31
CA SER A 123 58.25 -24.11 -14.44
C SER A 123 56.73 -24.11 -14.53
N GLN A 124 56.23 -23.88 -15.75
CA GLN A 124 54.83 -23.94 -16.16
C GLN A 124 54.25 -25.37 -16.13
N PRO A 125 52.91 -25.51 -16.13
CA PRO A 125 52.20 -26.77 -16.23
C PRO A 125 51.69 -27.04 -17.66
N ASP A 126 51.70 -28.30 -18.09
CA ASP A 126 50.64 -28.88 -18.93
C ASP A 126 50.67 -30.43 -18.83
N PRO A 127 49.60 -31.15 -19.23
CA PRO A 127 49.00 -32.20 -18.44
C PRO A 127 49.18 -33.58 -19.06
N THR A 128 49.15 -34.64 -18.25
CA THR A 128 48.50 -35.94 -18.53
C THR A 128 48.84 -36.94 -17.42
N THR A 129 47.80 -37.49 -16.80
CA THR A 129 47.81 -38.76 -16.05
C THR A 129 48.21 -39.93 -16.96
N PRO A 130 48.88 -41.00 -16.48
CA PRO A 130 48.26 -41.93 -15.52
C PRO A 130 49.16 -42.59 -14.44
N THR A 131 48.51 -42.77 -13.29
CA THR A 131 48.52 -43.90 -12.35
C THR A 131 49.70 -44.90 -12.27
N THR A 132 50.02 -45.18 -11.01
CA THR A 132 50.49 -46.45 -10.40
C THR A 132 51.95 -46.51 -9.92
N SER A 133 52.05 -46.50 -8.58
CA SER A 133 52.85 -47.38 -7.74
C SER A 133 54.38 -47.35 -7.87
N LYS A 134 55.03 -46.64 -6.95
CA LYS A 134 56.37 -47.00 -6.44
C LYS A 134 56.42 -46.88 -4.92
N ARG A 135 55.89 -47.89 -4.23
CA ARG A 135 56.41 -48.34 -2.93
C ARG A 135 57.71 -49.08 -3.22
N GLY A 136 58.85 -48.41 -3.09
CA GLY A 136 60.13 -49.05 -3.44
C GLY A 136 61.40 -48.32 -3.03
N ALA A 137 61.33 -47.27 -2.21
CA ALA A 137 62.51 -46.46 -1.85
C ALA A 137 62.96 -46.62 -0.39
N ILE A 138 62.32 -47.48 0.41
CA ILE A 138 62.70 -47.69 1.83
C ILE A 138 63.53 -48.97 2.01
N HIS A 139 63.41 -49.97 1.12
CA HIS A 139 64.22 -51.19 1.19
C HIS A 139 65.66 -51.05 0.67
N SER A 140 66.01 -49.99 -0.08
CA SER A 140 67.36 -49.80 -0.61
C SER A 140 68.33 -49.11 0.35
N LEU A 141 67.85 -48.55 1.48
CA LEU A 141 68.68 -47.92 2.51
C LEU A 141 69.03 -48.87 3.65
N LEU A 142 68.18 -49.87 3.94
CA LEU A 142 68.50 -50.89 4.97
C LEU A 142 69.54 -51.92 4.51
N LYS A 143 69.68 -52.17 3.21
CA LYS A 143 70.63 -53.17 2.68
C LYS A 143 72.09 -52.68 2.62
N SER A 144 72.31 -51.38 2.82
CA SER A 144 73.62 -50.73 2.72
C SER A 144 74.34 -50.60 4.07
N ILE A 145 73.67 -50.94 5.17
CA ILE A 145 74.21 -50.86 6.55
C ILE A 145 74.60 -52.24 7.09
N GLU A 146 74.16 -53.33 6.46
CA GLU A 146 74.47 -54.72 6.86
C GLU A 146 75.77 -55.29 6.27
N GLN A 147 76.54 -54.53 5.47
CA GLN A 147 77.80 -54.98 4.85
C GLN A 147 79.00 -54.15 5.29
N ARG A 148 79.30 -54.19 6.59
CA ARG A 148 80.62 -53.82 7.12
C ARG A 148 81.00 -54.71 8.30
N SER A 149 81.01 -56.01 8.07
CA SER A 149 81.71 -56.98 8.91
C SER A 149 83.15 -57.09 8.42
N THR A 150 84.06 -56.42 9.13
CA THR A 150 85.52 -56.63 9.03
C THR A 150 85.88 -58.02 9.55
N PRO A 151 86.77 -58.77 8.90
CA PRO A 151 87.26 -60.02 9.45
C PRO A 151 88.22 -59.75 10.63
N VAL A 152 87.99 -60.47 11.71
CA VAL A 152 88.86 -60.60 12.88
C VAL A 152 90.23 -61.14 12.46
N PRO A 153 91.37 -60.55 12.89
CA PRO A 153 92.65 -61.24 12.84
C PRO A 153 92.70 -62.27 13.97
N GLU A 154 92.71 -63.53 13.56
CA GLU A 154 92.92 -64.71 14.37
C GLU A 154 94.34 -64.69 14.96
N PHE A 155 94.43 -64.70 16.29
CA PHE A 155 95.68 -64.89 17.04
C PHE A 155 96.22 -66.28 16.70
N ARG A 156 97.36 -66.35 16.01
CA ARG A 156 98.15 -67.58 15.85
C ARG A 156 99.30 -67.54 16.84
N GLU A 157 99.11 -68.23 17.96
CA GLU A 157 100.19 -68.78 18.77
C GLU A 157 100.89 -69.87 17.96
N GLU A 158 102.16 -69.68 17.61
CA GLU A 158 103.06 -70.78 17.31
C GLU A 158 104.34 -70.61 18.13
N ALA A 159 104.42 -71.47 19.16
CA ALA A 159 105.61 -71.74 19.93
C ALA A 159 106.68 -72.38 19.03
N HIS A 160 107.87 -71.80 18.99
CA HIS A 160 109.08 -72.53 18.64
C HIS A 160 110.14 -72.37 19.72
N LEU A 161 110.17 -73.42 20.53
CA LEU A 161 111.21 -73.85 21.45
C LEU A 161 112.58 -73.98 20.74
N THR A 162 113.62 -73.58 21.48
CA THR A 162 114.96 -74.19 21.58
C THR A 162 115.74 -74.50 20.30
N GLN A 163 116.88 -73.83 20.13
CA GLN A 163 118.19 -74.50 19.92
C GLN A 163 119.35 -73.50 20.04
N THR A 164 120.02 -73.50 21.19
CA THR A 164 121.49 -73.47 21.27
C THR A 164 121.98 -74.92 21.03
N PRO A 165 123.15 -75.22 20.41
CA PRO A 165 124.47 -74.73 20.84
C PRO A 165 125.43 -74.33 19.69
N GLN A 166 126.10 -73.17 19.76
CA GLN A 166 127.54 -73.06 20.15
C GLN A 166 128.52 -73.22 18.93
N PRO A 167 129.85 -73.01 19.06
CA PRO A 167 130.56 -71.94 18.33
C PRO A 167 131.83 -72.41 17.59
N SER A 168 132.45 -71.57 16.75
CA SER A 168 133.88 -71.70 16.36
C SER A 168 134.25 -70.54 15.42
N SER A 169 134.82 -69.45 15.92
CA SER A 169 136.27 -69.19 16.09
C SER A 169 136.98 -68.81 14.80
N THR A 170 137.22 -67.50 14.67
CA THR A 170 138.42 -66.89 14.07
C THR A 170 139.68 -67.60 14.55
N THR A 171 140.63 -67.93 13.65
CA THR A 171 142.00 -67.37 13.66
C THR A 171 142.90 -68.03 12.61
N ALA A 172 143.71 -67.17 12.00
CA ALA A 172 144.87 -67.55 11.21
C ALA A 172 146.07 -67.83 12.13
N GLU A 173 146.96 -68.69 11.60
CA GLU A 173 148.41 -68.79 11.84
C GLU A 173 149.00 -69.47 13.09
N SER A 174 149.84 -70.47 12.76
CA SER A 174 151.16 -70.78 13.33
C SER A 174 151.32 -71.71 14.56
N GLU A 175 152.11 -72.75 14.32
CA GLU A 175 153.11 -73.40 15.20
C GLU A 175 152.70 -74.28 16.41
N THR A 176 153.16 -75.54 16.34
CA THR A 176 153.33 -76.56 17.41
C THR A 176 154.19 -76.05 18.59
N PRO A 177 153.97 -76.43 19.89
CA PRO A 177 154.45 -77.74 20.43
C PRO A 177 153.71 -78.36 21.66
N VAL A 178 153.86 -79.68 21.81
CA VAL A 178 153.78 -80.64 22.96
C VAL A 178 153.36 -80.17 24.38
N PRO A 179 152.47 -80.91 25.12
CA PRO A 179 152.17 -80.65 26.53
C PRO A 179 153.20 -81.29 27.49
N LYS A 180 153.71 -80.50 28.44
CA LYS A 180 154.42 -80.95 29.65
C LYS A 180 153.45 -81.05 30.83
N HIS A 181 153.66 -82.05 31.68
CA HIS A 181 152.92 -82.31 32.92
C HIS A 181 152.96 -81.09 33.87
N LEU A 182 151.81 -80.49 34.19
CA LEU A 182 151.68 -79.38 35.15
C LEU A 182 151.55 -79.91 36.60
N ASN A 183 152.03 -79.12 37.57
CA ASN A 183 152.01 -79.43 39.01
C ASN A 183 150.58 -79.24 39.60
N PRO A 184 150.11 -79.97 40.63
CA PRO A 184 148.72 -79.87 41.12
C PRO A 184 148.29 -78.46 41.55
N LEU A 185 149.24 -77.64 42.00
CA LEU A 185 148.99 -76.23 42.32
C LEU A 185 148.77 -75.39 41.05
N GLU A 186 149.53 -75.63 39.99
CA GLU A 186 149.34 -74.97 38.68
C GLU A 186 148.00 -75.37 38.07
N GLN A 187 147.59 -76.63 38.22
CA GLN A 187 146.26 -77.10 37.81
C GLN A 187 145.14 -76.38 38.57
N GLN A 188 145.28 -76.15 39.89
CA GLN A 188 144.29 -75.37 40.66
C GLN A 188 144.20 -73.92 40.19
N PHE A 189 145.32 -73.28 39.80
CA PHE A 189 145.28 -71.94 39.21
C PHE A 189 144.61 -71.92 37.83
N VAL A 190 144.86 -72.93 36.99
CA VAL A 190 144.19 -73.10 35.70
C VAL A 190 142.68 -73.30 35.90
N ASP A 191 142.28 -74.12 36.87
CA ASP A 191 140.87 -74.35 37.18
C ASP A 191 140.19 -73.11 37.78
N LEU A 192 140.87 -72.36 38.66
CA LEU A 192 140.35 -71.11 39.21
C LEU A 192 140.19 -70.04 38.12
N ALA A 193 141.14 -69.94 37.19
CA ALA A 193 141.06 -69.06 36.03
C ALA A 193 139.90 -69.46 35.10
N ARG A 194 139.69 -70.77 34.90
CA ARG A 194 138.58 -71.32 34.11
C ARG A 194 137.22 -71.05 34.77
N ILE A 195 137.12 -71.24 36.08
CA ILE A 195 135.92 -70.93 36.87
C ILE A 195 135.66 -69.42 36.86
N SER A 196 136.69 -68.58 37.00
CA SER A 196 136.56 -67.12 36.92
C SER A 196 136.01 -66.70 35.55
N SER A 197 136.63 -67.20 34.47
CA SER A 197 136.16 -66.94 33.10
C SER A 197 134.73 -67.47 32.87
N GLY A 198 134.37 -68.62 33.44
CA GLY A 198 133.01 -69.16 33.40
C GLY A 198 132.00 -68.27 34.15
N LYS A 199 132.36 -67.79 35.34
CA LYS A 199 131.54 -66.83 36.11
C LYS A 199 131.35 -65.53 35.35
N ASP A 200 132.41 -64.99 34.76
CA ASP A 200 132.34 -63.78 33.94
C ASP A 200 131.42 -63.98 32.73
N THR A 201 131.48 -65.15 32.08
CA THR A 201 130.58 -65.50 30.97
C THR A 201 129.11 -65.59 31.42
N VAL A 202 128.84 -66.18 32.60
CA VAL A 202 127.48 -66.25 33.16
C VAL A 202 126.96 -64.87 33.56
N ILE A 203 127.80 -64.05 34.20
CA ILE A 203 127.45 -62.67 34.57
C ILE A 203 127.15 -61.85 33.32
N GLU A 204 127.95 -61.99 32.27
CA GLU A 204 127.71 -61.31 31.00
C GLU A 204 126.40 -61.80 30.33
N GLY A 205 126.12 -63.11 30.40
CA GLY A 205 124.83 -63.66 29.98
C GLY A 205 123.64 -63.07 30.75
N GLN A 206 123.74 -63.00 32.08
CA GLN A 206 122.72 -62.41 32.94
C GLN A 206 122.56 -60.90 32.69
N ARG A 207 123.65 -60.16 32.46
CA ARG A 207 123.60 -58.73 32.10
C ARG A 207 122.89 -58.52 30.77
N ASN A 208 123.18 -59.34 29.78
CA ASN A 208 122.52 -59.31 28.48
C ASN A 208 121.02 -59.64 28.61
N GLU A 209 120.66 -60.64 29.42
CA GLU A 209 119.26 -60.99 29.70
C GLU A 209 118.52 -59.88 30.45
N ILE A 210 119.13 -59.28 31.48
CA ILE A 210 118.57 -58.13 32.21
C ILE A 210 118.35 -56.94 31.26
N THR A 211 119.31 -56.70 30.35
CA THR A 211 119.20 -55.63 29.35
C THR A 211 118.06 -55.92 28.36
N HIS A 212 117.93 -57.18 27.93
CA HIS A 212 116.85 -57.61 27.06
C HIS A 212 115.47 -57.47 27.72
N LEU A 213 115.35 -57.93 28.98
CA LEU A 213 114.12 -57.81 29.76
C LEU A 213 113.75 -56.34 30.03
N HIS A 214 114.73 -55.49 30.34
CA HIS A 214 114.47 -54.05 30.48
C HIS A 214 113.93 -53.44 29.18
N LYS A 215 114.52 -53.81 28.04
CA LYS A 215 114.04 -53.34 26.74
C LYS A 215 112.61 -53.81 26.48
N GLN A 216 112.29 -55.07 26.76
CA GLN A 216 110.92 -55.60 26.66
C GLN A 216 109.95 -54.87 27.60
N ILE A 217 110.36 -54.57 28.84
CA ILE A 217 109.53 -53.82 29.79
C ILE A 217 109.23 -52.42 29.25
N GLU A 218 110.22 -51.73 28.69
CA GLU A 218 109.99 -50.40 28.11
C GLU A 218 109.11 -50.44 26.85
N GLU A 219 109.26 -51.46 26.00
CA GLU A 219 108.37 -51.68 24.85
C GLU A 219 106.93 -51.97 25.30
N LEU A 220 106.74 -52.80 26.34
CA LEU A 220 105.43 -53.12 26.91
C LEU A 220 104.79 -51.90 27.57
N LYS A 221 105.55 -51.09 28.32
CA LYS A 221 105.07 -49.83 28.91
C LYS A 221 104.59 -48.88 27.83
N LYS A 222 105.39 -48.69 26.77
CA LYS A 222 105.01 -47.85 25.64
C LYS A 222 103.72 -48.36 24.99
N THR A 223 103.63 -49.66 24.75
CA THR A 223 102.42 -50.29 24.19
C THR A 223 101.20 -50.10 25.09
N LEU A 224 101.37 -50.20 26.41
CA LEU A 224 100.30 -49.98 27.39
C LEU A 224 99.81 -48.52 27.37
N GLU A 225 100.73 -47.57 27.29
CA GLU A 225 100.41 -46.14 27.19
C GLU A 225 99.62 -45.85 25.90
N ASP A 226 100.12 -46.35 24.75
CA ASP A 226 99.45 -46.21 23.45
C ASP A 226 98.03 -46.82 23.49
N LYS A 227 97.85 -47.99 24.11
CA LYS A 227 96.53 -48.64 24.27
C LYS A 227 95.60 -47.90 25.23
N THR A 228 96.14 -47.28 26.28
CA THR A 228 95.37 -46.47 27.22
C THR A 228 94.85 -45.21 26.54
N GLN A 229 95.69 -44.58 25.71
CA GLN A 229 95.31 -43.44 24.89
C GLN A 229 94.24 -43.82 23.85
N GLU A 230 94.40 -44.94 23.14
CA GLU A 230 93.38 -45.46 22.21
C GLU A 230 92.04 -45.71 22.91
N LEU A 231 92.05 -46.31 24.12
CA LEU A 231 90.83 -46.52 24.90
C LEU A 231 90.15 -45.20 25.28
N HIS A 232 90.93 -44.20 25.68
CA HIS A 232 90.39 -42.88 26.00
C HIS A 232 89.71 -42.23 24.78
N GLU A 233 90.34 -42.32 23.60
CA GLU A 233 89.75 -41.82 22.35
C GLU A 233 88.45 -42.55 22.00
N ILE A 234 88.41 -43.89 22.16
CA ILE A 234 87.20 -44.69 21.94
C ILE A 234 86.08 -44.28 22.93
N GLU A 235 86.40 -44.07 24.21
CA GLU A 235 85.42 -43.61 25.21
C GLU A 235 84.84 -42.24 24.85
N THR A 236 85.67 -41.30 24.40
CA THR A 236 85.19 -39.98 23.95
C THR A 236 84.27 -40.10 22.73
N HIS A 237 84.59 -40.97 21.77
CA HIS A 237 83.75 -41.25 20.61
C HIS A 237 82.43 -41.92 20.99
N LEU A 238 82.43 -42.86 21.93
CA LEU A 238 81.22 -43.48 22.45
C LEU A 238 80.29 -42.42 23.08
N LYS A 239 80.84 -41.53 23.91
CA LYS A 239 80.08 -40.45 24.53
C LYS A 239 79.44 -39.51 23.50
N GLN A 240 80.18 -39.12 22.45
CA GLN A 240 79.63 -38.32 21.36
C GLN A 240 78.50 -39.05 20.63
N ARG A 241 78.65 -40.35 20.39
CA ARG A 241 77.61 -41.18 19.74
C ARG A 241 76.37 -41.33 20.61
N ASP A 242 76.50 -41.41 21.93
CA ASP A 242 75.36 -41.42 22.87
C ASP A 242 74.60 -40.09 22.86
N GLU A 243 75.31 -38.96 22.76
CA GLU A 243 74.72 -37.63 22.60
C GLU A 243 73.97 -37.52 21.25
N GLU A 244 74.56 -38.00 20.15
CA GLU A 244 73.89 -38.08 18.84
C GLU A 244 72.61 -38.93 18.89
N VAL A 245 72.65 -40.10 19.53
CA VAL A 245 71.48 -40.98 19.68
C VAL A 245 70.39 -40.31 20.52
N THR A 246 70.76 -39.57 21.56
CA THR A 246 69.80 -38.83 22.38
C THR A 246 69.10 -37.74 21.58
N LEU A 247 69.85 -37.00 20.75
CA LEU A 247 69.28 -36.00 19.83
C LEU A 247 68.31 -36.65 18.82
N LEU A 248 68.69 -37.80 18.24
CA LEU A 248 67.84 -38.53 17.30
C LEU A 248 66.53 -39.00 17.94
N LYS A 249 66.56 -39.44 19.21
CA LYS A 249 65.35 -39.79 19.97
C LYS A 249 64.44 -38.58 20.18
N GLN A 250 65.01 -37.42 20.53
CA GLN A 250 64.24 -36.17 20.66
C GLN A 250 63.59 -35.77 19.34
N LEU A 251 64.34 -35.76 18.24
CA LEU A 251 63.82 -35.46 16.90
C LEU A 251 62.70 -36.43 16.49
N SER A 252 62.83 -37.73 16.81
CA SER A 252 61.80 -38.72 16.55
C SER A 252 60.50 -38.43 17.33
N SER A 253 60.62 -38.02 18.60
CA SER A 253 59.46 -37.64 19.41
C SER A 253 58.76 -36.38 18.88
N GLU A 254 59.53 -35.38 18.45
CA GLU A 254 59.02 -34.15 17.84
C GLU A 254 58.33 -34.43 16.50
N GLN A 255 58.93 -35.29 15.67
CA GLN A 255 58.34 -35.74 14.42
C GLN A 255 56.99 -36.45 14.65
N THR A 256 56.91 -37.30 15.67
CA THR A 256 55.66 -37.99 16.04
C THR A 256 54.58 -37.01 16.49
N TYR A 257 54.95 -36.02 17.31
CA TYR A 257 54.05 -34.95 17.73
C TYR A 257 53.56 -34.11 16.54
N MET A 258 54.46 -33.70 15.65
CA MET A 258 54.13 -32.94 14.45
C MET A 258 53.20 -33.71 13.51
N ASN A 259 53.43 -35.01 13.32
CA ASN A 259 52.54 -35.86 12.52
C ASN A 259 51.14 -35.98 13.14
N THR A 260 51.04 -36.08 14.46
CA THR A 260 49.75 -36.10 15.17
C THR A 260 49.01 -34.78 14.98
N LYS A 261 49.71 -33.66 15.15
CA LYS A 261 49.14 -32.31 14.94
C LYS A 261 48.72 -32.07 13.49
N LEU A 262 49.46 -32.61 12.51
CA LEU A 262 49.07 -32.57 11.11
C LEU A 262 47.78 -33.36 10.87
N ALA A 263 47.67 -34.59 11.39
CA ALA A 263 46.46 -35.39 11.27
C ALA A 263 45.22 -34.70 11.88
N ASP A 264 45.37 -34.05 13.04
CA ASP A 264 44.28 -33.27 13.65
C ASP A 264 43.85 -32.08 12.78
N LYS A 265 44.81 -31.41 12.13
CA LYS A 265 44.54 -30.29 11.22
C LYS A 265 43.90 -30.75 9.92
N GLU A 266 44.32 -31.87 9.36
CA GLU A 266 43.70 -32.49 8.20
C GLU A 266 42.24 -32.85 8.50
N LYS A 267 41.97 -33.48 9.64
CA LYS A 267 40.61 -33.81 10.07
C LYS A 267 39.73 -32.57 10.26
N ALA A 268 40.26 -31.52 10.89
CA ALA A 268 39.53 -30.25 11.05
C ALA A 268 39.24 -29.57 9.70
N LEU A 269 40.14 -29.70 8.73
CA LEU A 269 39.97 -29.16 7.38
C LEU A 269 38.90 -29.94 6.62
N GLU A 270 38.89 -31.28 6.69
CA GLU A 270 37.83 -32.12 6.12
C GLU A 270 36.44 -31.78 6.69
N GLU A 271 36.35 -31.56 8.01
CA GLU A 271 35.09 -31.17 8.66
C GLU A 271 34.62 -29.77 8.21
N MET A 272 35.53 -28.81 8.10
CA MET A 272 35.24 -27.48 7.57
C MET A 272 34.79 -27.52 6.11
N GLU A 273 35.43 -28.33 5.26
CA GLU A 273 35.01 -28.53 3.87
C GLU A 273 33.62 -29.17 3.78
N LYS A 274 33.33 -30.15 4.63
CA LYS A 274 32.00 -30.77 4.71
C LYS A 274 30.94 -29.73 5.09
N ASN A 275 31.17 -28.96 6.15
CA ASN A 275 30.25 -27.91 6.59
C ASN A 275 30.03 -26.84 5.51
N THR A 276 31.09 -26.44 4.82
CA THR A 276 31.01 -25.47 3.71
C THR A 276 30.17 -26.02 2.56
N ASN A 277 30.36 -27.29 2.20
CA ASN A 277 29.57 -27.95 1.17
C ASN A 277 28.08 -28.10 1.55
N GLU A 278 27.77 -28.35 2.81
CA GLU A 278 26.40 -28.37 3.32
C GLU A 278 25.76 -26.98 3.25
N LEU A 279 26.46 -25.93 3.68
CA LEU A 279 26.01 -24.54 3.56
C LEU A 279 25.75 -24.14 2.10
N ILE A 280 26.61 -24.56 1.17
CA ILE A 280 26.44 -24.32 -0.27
C ILE A 280 25.19 -25.02 -0.79
N LYS A 281 24.90 -26.26 -0.34
CA LYS A 281 23.69 -26.99 -0.73
C LYS A 281 22.43 -26.30 -0.20
N GLU A 282 22.43 -25.86 1.05
CA GLU A 282 21.32 -25.13 1.66
C GLU A 282 21.06 -23.82 0.94
N HIS A 283 22.09 -23.00 0.72
CA HIS A 283 21.98 -21.75 -0.03
C HIS A 283 21.48 -21.97 -1.48
N ARG A 284 21.84 -23.09 -2.13
CA ARG A 284 21.30 -23.44 -3.46
C ARG A 284 19.82 -23.79 -3.38
N LYS A 285 19.38 -24.48 -2.33
CA LYS A 285 17.97 -24.83 -2.11
C LYS A 285 17.14 -23.57 -1.87
N ASP A 286 17.61 -22.68 -1.02
CA ASP A 286 16.93 -21.41 -0.71
C ASP A 286 16.86 -20.51 -1.95
N LYS A 287 17.96 -20.38 -2.69
CA LYS A 287 17.98 -19.64 -3.96
C LYS A 287 16.96 -20.18 -4.98
N ASN A 288 16.77 -21.49 -5.05
CA ASN A 288 15.77 -22.09 -5.94
C ASN A 288 14.34 -21.86 -5.43
N ALA A 289 14.11 -21.91 -4.12
CA ALA A 289 12.82 -21.60 -3.52
C ALA A 289 12.44 -20.11 -3.76
N ASP A 290 13.39 -19.20 -3.57
CA ASP A 290 13.20 -17.78 -3.85
C ASP A 290 12.94 -17.53 -5.33
N LYS A 291 13.67 -18.21 -6.22
CA LYS A 291 13.41 -18.14 -7.67
C LYS A 291 11.99 -18.58 -8.02
N ALA A 292 11.50 -19.67 -7.44
CA ALA A 292 10.13 -20.13 -7.65
C ALA A 292 9.09 -19.14 -7.10
N ARG A 293 9.36 -18.55 -5.93
CA ARG A 293 8.50 -17.52 -5.31
C ARG A 293 8.45 -16.26 -6.16
N ILE A 294 9.58 -15.80 -6.70
CA ILE A 294 9.66 -14.66 -7.62
C ILE A 294 8.80 -14.93 -8.86
N SER A 295 8.95 -16.09 -9.51
CA SER A 295 8.13 -16.43 -10.69
C SER A 295 6.63 -16.48 -10.38
N SER A 296 6.23 -16.97 -9.20
CA SER A 296 4.83 -16.94 -8.78
C SER A 296 4.32 -15.50 -8.56
N LEU A 297 5.13 -14.62 -7.98
CA LEU A 297 4.78 -13.22 -7.77
C LEU A 297 4.69 -12.44 -9.08
N GLU A 298 5.58 -12.73 -10.04
CA GLU A 298 5.53 -12.18 -11.39
C GLU A 298 4.24 -12.57 -12.12
N GLN A 299 3.79 -13.82 -11.98
CA GLN A 299 2.51 -14.26 -12.54
C GLN A 299 1.32 -13.54 -11.91
N ILE A 300 1.28 -13.42 -10.57
CA ILE A 300 0.22 -12.69 -9.87
C ILE A 300 0.19 -11.23 -10.31
N LYS A 301 1.36 -10.61 -10.45
CA LYS A 301 1.49 -9.23 -10.96
C LYS A 301 0.89 -9.10 -12.35
N PHE A 302 1.23 -10.02 -13.27
CA PHE A 302 0.68 -10.04 -14.62
C PHE A 302 -0.84 -10.18 -14.63
N ASP A 303 -1.39 -11.10 -13.84
CA ASP A 303 -2.85 -11.30 -13.73
C ASP A 303 -3.56 -10.06 -13.16
N HIS A 304 -2.94 -9.37 -12.19
CA HIS A 304 -3.46 -8.12 -11.64
C HIS A 304 -3.41 -6.97 -12.65
N GLU A 305 -2.33 -6.85 -13.43
CA GLU A 305 -2.22 -5.87 -14.52
C GLU A 305 -3.29 -6.10 -15.60
N ALA A 306 -3.55 -7.36 -15.96
CA ALA A 306 -4.62 -7.72 -16.89
C ALA A 306 -6.01 -7.32 -16.36
N LYS A 307 -6.30 -7.60 -15.08
CA LYS A 307 -7.57 -7.17 -14.43
C LYS A 307 -7.71 -5.66 -14.35
N LEU A 308 -6.61 -4.93 -14.08
CA LEU A 308 -6.64 -3.47 -14.07
C LEU A 308 -6.93 -2.91 -15.47
N ALA A 309 -6.39 -3.51 -16.52
CA ALA A 309 -6.71 -3.13 -17.90
C ALA A 309 -8.19 -3.40 -18.24
N GLU A 310 -8.75 -4.54 -17.85
CA GLU A 310 -10.17 -4.87 -18.03
C GLU A 310 -11.09 -3.93 -17.23
N ASN A 311 -10.70 -3.57 -16.01
CA ASN A 311 -11.45 -2.59 -15.23
C ASN A 311 -11.40 -1.20 -15.88
N ALA A 312 -10.25 -0.81 -16.44
CA ALA A 312 -10.12 0.46 -17.15
C ALA A 312 -11.02 0.52 -18.39
N THR A 313 -11.11 -0.55 -19.17
CA THR A 313 -12.04 -0.61 -20.31
C THR A 313 -13.50 -0.58 -19.85
N THR A 314 -13.84 -1.29 -18.78
CA THR A 314 -15.20 -1.27 -18.21
C THR A 314 -15.60 0.12 -17.73
N ILE A 315 -14.71 0.83 -17.04
CA ILE A 315 -14.92 2.22 -16.60
C ILE A 315 -15.10 3.14 -17.80
N SER A 316 -14.31 2.98 -18.86
CA SER A 316 -14.45 3.75 -20.11
C SER A 316 -15.84 3.56 -20.72
N ASN A 317 -16.30 2.31 -20.83
CA ASN A 317 -17.63 2.00 -21.39
C ASN A 317 -18.77 2.57 -20.53
N LEU A 318 -18.66 2.49 -19.20
CA LEU A 318 -19.65 3.07 -18.29
C LEU A 318 -19.69 4.60 -18.40
N ASN A 319 -18.54 5.26 -18.55
CA ASN A 319 -18.48 6.71 -18.76
C ASN A 319 -19.13 7.11 -20.10
N GLU A 320 -18.96 6.31 -21.15
CA GLU A 320 -19.62 6.52 -22.44
C GLU A 320 -21.15 6.42 -22.28
N GLN A 321 -21.66 5.38 -21.61
CA GLN A 321 -23.09 5.23 -21.32
C GLN A 321 -23.65 6.39 -20.47
N ILE A 322 -22.92 6.84 -19.45
CA ILE A 322 -23.31 8.01 -18.64
C ILE A 322 -23.39 9.26 -19.52
N SER A 323 -22.44 9.46 -20.42
CA SER A 323 -22.44 10.58 -21.36
C SER A 323 -23.68 10.53 -22.27
N GLU A 324 -23.97 9.37 -22.88
CA GLU A 324 -25.15 9.16 -23.72
C GLU A 324 -26.45 9.47 -22.98
N LEU A 325 -26.65 8.86 -21.80
CA LEU A 325 -27.85 9.09 -20.96
C LEU A 325 -27.97 10.55 -20.51
N THR A 326 -26.83 11.23 -20.27
CA THR A 326 -26.83 12.65 -19.94
C THR A 326 -27.33 13.48 -21.13
N THR A 327 -26.87 13.18 -22.34
CA THR A 327 -27.35 13.87 -23.56
C THR A 327 -28.84 13.61 -23.83
N GLU A 328 -29.31 12.38 -23.60
CA GLU A 328 -30.72 12.03 -23.78
C GLU A 328 -31.62 12.74 -22.77
N ASN A 329 -31.20 12.81 -21.49
CA ASN A 329 -31.93 13.56 -20.46
C ASN A 329 -32.03 15.05 -20.78
N VAL A 330 -30.97 15.66 -21.33
CA VAL A 330 -31.02 17.07 -21.78
C VAL A 330 -32.05 17.25 -22.89
N LYS A 331 -32.03 16.38 -23.92
CA LYS A 331 -33.00 16.44 -25.02
C LYS A 331 -34.44 16.24 -24.54
N LEU A 332 -34.68 15.30 -23.63
CA LEU A 332 -36.00 15.05 -23.05
C LEU A 332 -36.48 16.26 -22.24
N LYS A 333 -35.59 16.88 -21.47
CA LYS A 333 -35.90 18.09 -20.71
C LYS A 333 -36.25 19.26 -21.63
N GLU A 334 -35.48 19.46 -22.70
CA GLU A 334 -35.76 20.50 -23.71
C GLU A 334 -37.12 20.27 -24.38
N LYS A 335 -37.42 19.03 -24.77
CA LYS A 335 -38.72 18.68 -25.35
C LYS A 335 -39.89 18.91 -24.38
N MET A 336 -39.72 18.53 -23.11
CA MET A 336 -40.74 18.75 -22.08
C MET A 336 -40.98 20.25 -21.85
N GLU A 337 -39.93 21.07 -21.86
CA GLU A 337 -40.04 22.53 -21.78
C GLU A 337 -40.81 23.10 -22.98
N GLU A 338 -40.51 22.60 -24.19
CA GLU A 338 -41.24 22.98 -25.43
C GLU A 338 -42.74 22.62 -25.34
N ASP A 339 -43.08 21.40 -24.92
CA ASP A 339 -44.46 20.94 -24.76
C ASP A 339 -45.22 21.79 -23.72
N VAL A 340 -44.56 22.16 -22.61
CA VAL A 340 -45.13 23.04 -21.58
C VAL A 340 -45.37 24.45 -22.12
N GLN A 341 -44.42 25.02 -22.86
CA GLN A 341 -44.57 26.33 -23.49
C GLN A 341 -45.70 26.33 -24.53
N GLU A 342 -45.81 25.29 -25.35
CA GLU A 342 -46.89 25.15 -26.32
C GLU A 342 -48.26 25.04 -25.62
N SER A 343 -48.35 24.24 -24.55
CA SER A 343 -49.58 24.13 -23.76
C SER A 343 -49.95 25.46 -23.09
N ALA A 344 -48.97 26.19 -22.54
CA ALA A 344 -49.21 27.50 -21.93
C ALA A 344 -49.72 28.51 -22.96
N ALA A 345 -49.13 28.54 -24.16
CA ALA A 345 -49.59 29.38 -25.26
C ALA A 345 -51.03 29.03 -25.70
N LYS A 346 -51.36 27.73 -25.80
CA LYS A 346 -52.73 27.27 -26.07
C LYS A 346 -53.71 27.71 -24.99
N PHE A 347 -53.35 27.59 -23.71
CA PHE A 347 -54.20 28.05 -22.61
C PHE A 347 -54.43 29.56 -22.62
N ALA A 348 -53.39 30.35 -22.93
CA ALA A 348 -53.54 31.80 -23.10
C ALA A 348 -54.54 32.13 -24.23
N ASN A 349 -54.40 31.48 -25.40
CA ASN A 349 -55.35 31.65 -26.50
C ASN A 349 -56.78 31.25 -26.12
N TYR A 350 -56.97 30.13 -25.41
CA TYR A 350 -58.29 29.73 -24.93
C TYR A 350 -58.90 30.75 -23.96
N HIS A 351 -58.08 31.30 -23.06
CA HIS A 351 -58.51 32.32 -22.13
C HIS A 351 -58.94 33.61 -22.86
N ASP A 352 -58.19 34.04 -23.88
CA ASP A 352 -58.52 35.21 -24.69
C ASP A 352 -59.85 35.03 -25.44
N VAL A 353 -60.05 33.87 -26.09
CA VAL A 353 -61.32 33.53 -26.75
C VAL A 353 -62.48 33.46 -25.74
N GLN A 354 -62.25 32.89 -24.56
CA GLN A 354 -63.27 32.84 -23.51
C GLN A 354 -63.66 34.24 -23.04
N LYS A 355 -62.69 35.16 -22.95
CA LYS A 355 -62.92 36.55 -22.61
C LYS A 355 -63.74 37.27 -23.69
N GLU A 356 -63.36 37.13 -24.96
CA GLU A 356 -64.11 37.69 -26.11
C GLU A 356 -65.55 37.17 -26.14
N MET A 357 -65.75 35.86 -25.99
CA MET A 357 -67.08 35.25 -25.93
C MET A 357 -67.92 35.75 -24.73
N ALA A 358 -67.29 36.07 -23.59
CA ALA A 358 -67.98 36.64 -22.44
C ALA A 358 -68.42 38.09 -22.69
N GLU A 359 -67.57 38.89 -23.37
CA GLU A 359 -67.89 40.26 -23.80
C GLU A 359 -69.06 40.25 -24.80
N ASP A 360 -69.02 39.38 -25.81
CA ASP A 360 -70.12 39.20 -26.77
C ASP A 360 -71.43 38.77 -26.08
N TYR A 361 -71.35 37.84 -25.11
CA TYR A 361 -72.52 37.40 -24.36
C TYR A 361 -73.12 38.53 -23.53
N GLU A 362 -72.29 39.36 -22.90
CA GLU A 362 -72.73 40.54 -22.16
C GLU A 362 -73.44 41.56 -23.08
N GLU A 363 -72.89 41.81 -24.28
CA GLU A 363 -73.51 42.67 -25.29
C GLU A 363 -74.89 42.13 -25.73
N VAL A 364 -74.97 40.83 -26.04
CA VAL A 364 -76.23 40.18 -26.41
C VAL A 364 -77.25 40.24 -25.27
N CYS A 365 -76.82 40.03 -24.02
CA CYS A 365 -77.67 40.18 -22.85
C CYS A 365 -78.19 41.62 -22.70
N ALA A 366 -77.33 42.61 -22.85
CA ALA A 366 -77.72 44.03 -22.81
C ALA A 366 -78.75 44.35 -23.91
N LYS A 367 -78.53 43.87 -25.14
CA LYS A 367 -79.45 44.05 -26.27
C LYS A 367 -80.79 43.36 -26.02
N ASN A 368 -80.79 42.14 -25.49
CA ASN A 368 -82.01 41.42 -25.12
C ASN A 368 -82.79 42.15 -24.01
N GLN A 369 -82.10 42.74 -23.03
CA GLN A 369 -82.75 43.58 -22.01
C GLN A 369 -83.38 44.84 -22.61
N GLU A 370 -82.69 45.51 -23.54
CA GLU A 370 -83.20 46.68 -24.27
C GLU A 370 -84.47 46.31 -25.06
N LEU A 371 -84.41 45.26 -25.89
CA LEU A 371 -85.57 44.77 -26.65
C LEU A 371 -86.73 44.36 -25.73
N THR A 372 -86.45 43.75 -24.58
CA THR A 372 -87.49 43.41 -23.60
C THR A 372 -88.15 44.66 -23.01
N LYS A 373 -87.40 45.74 -22.78
CA LYS A 373 -87.96 47.03 -22.35
C LYS A 373 -88.82 47.63 -23.45
N GLU A 374 -88.35 47.64 -24.69
CA GLU A 374 -89.09 48.15 -25.85
C GLU A 374 -90.40 47.38 -26.07
N ILE A 375 -90.38 46.04 -26.01
CA ILE A 375 -91.59 45.21 -26.08
C ILE A 375 -92.56 45.57 -24.94
N ARG A 376 -92.06 45.79 -23.73
CA ARG A 376 -92.90 46.18 -22.59
C ARG A 376 -93.54 47.55 -22.80
N GLU A 377 -92.80 48.52 -23.34
CA GLU A 377 -93.28 49.85 -23.68
C GLU A 377 -94.32 49.81 -24.80
N LEU A 378 -94.03 49.11 -25.89
CA LEU A 378 -94.98 48.89 -27.00
C LEU A 378 -96.25 48.19 -26.52
N LYS A 379 -96.14 47.20 -25.62
CA LYS A 379 -97.29 46.52 -25.03
C LYS A 379 -98.10 47.45 -24.12
N ALA A 380 -97.44 48.31 -23.34
CA ALA A 380 -98.12 49.32 -22.52
C ALA A 380 -98.84 50.35 -23.41
N GLU A 381 -98.22 50.76 -24.51
CA GLU A 381 -98.81 51.69 -25.47
C GLU A 381 -99.98 51.06 -26.24
N LEU A 382 -99.88 49.78 -26.60
CA LEU A 382 -100.99 49.02 -27.16
C LEU A 382 -102.16 48.95 -26.17
N ASN A 383 -101.90 48.60 -24.91
CA ASN A 383 -102.93 48.58 -23.87
C ASN A 383 -103.59 49.95 -23.68
N ARG A 384 -102.81 51.06 -23.69
CA ARG A 384 -103.38 52.41 -23.63
C ARG A 384 -104.29 52.71 -24.83
N ARG A 385 -103.89 52.28 -26.03
CA ARG A 385 -104.74 52.41 -27.23
C ARG A 385 -106.00 51.56 -27.11
N ASP A 386 -105.90 50.34 -26.62
CA ASP A 386 -107.06 49.46 -26.43
C ASP A 386 -108.01 50.02 -25.37
N GLU A 387 -107.50 50.54 -24.25
CA GLU A 387 -108.29 51.25 -23.24
C GLU A 387 -108.99 52.47 -23.84
N ASN A 388 -108.28 53.31 -24.61
CA ASN A 388 -108.84 54.46 -25.29
C ASN A 388 -109.89 54.07 -26.36
N TYR A 389 -109.66 52.98 -27.08
CA TYR A 389 -110.61 52.45 -28.05
C TYR A 389 -111.86 51.91 -27.35
N ASN A 390 -111.70 51.21 -26.23
CA ASN A 390 -112.79 50.69 -25.42
C ASN A 390 -113.61 51.80 -24.76
N THR A 391 -112.98 52.83 -24.18
CA THR A 391 -113.70 54.00 -23.64
C THR A 391 -114.48 54.71 -24.74
N LYS A 392 -113.86 54.95 -25.90
CA LYS A 392 -114.53 55.59 -27.04
C LYS A 392 -115.68 54.74 -27.60
N THR A 393 -115.55 53.42 -27.60
CA THR A 393 -116.61 52.49 -28.00
C THR A 393 -117.74 52.46 -26.98
N SER A 394 -117.43 52.50 -25.68
CA SER A 394 -118.41 52.62 -24.60
C SER A 394 -119.15 53.96 -24.65
N ASP A 395 -118.44 55.07 -24.88
CA ASP A 395 -119.04 56.41 -25.05
C ASP A 395 -119.97 56.45 -26.27
N LEU A 396 -119.55 55.86 -27.39
CA LEU A 396 -120.39 55.73 -28.58
C LEU A 396 -121.61 54.84 -28.33
N SER A 397 -121.46 53.73 -27.60
CA SER A 397 -122.56 52.85 -27.21
C SER A 397 -123.56 53.59 -26.32
N PHE A 398 -123.08 54.33 -25.32
CA PHE A 398 -123.91 55.16 -24.45
C PHE A 398 -124.67 56.23 -25.24
N LYS A 399 -123.98 56.91 -26.16
CA LYS A 399 -124.59 57.93 -27.02
C LYS A 399 -125.62 57.36 -27.99
N ASN A 400 -125.40 56.15 -28.52
CA ASN A 400 -126.40 55.42 -29.29
C ASN A 400 -127.63 55.09 -28.45
N LEU A 401 -127.44 54.63 -27.21
CA LEU A 401 -128.55 54.35 -26.29
C LEU A 401 -129.36 55.61 -25.97
N GLU A 402 -128.68 56.74 -25.80
CA GLU A 402 -129.29 58.04 -25.54
C GLU A 402 -130.11 58.53 -26.75
N LEU A 403 -129.57 58.38 -27.96
CA LEU A 403 -130.27 58.67 -29.22
C LEU A 403 -131.47 57.74 -29.44
N GLU A 404 -131.35 56.46 -29.12
CA GLU A 404 -132.46 55.50 -29.22
C GLU A 404 -133.58 55.86 -28.25
N ASN A 405 -133.26 56.24 -27.02
CA ASN A 405 -134.23 56.70 -26.02
C ASN A 405 -134.92 58.01 -26.44
N ALA A 406 -134.17 58.96 -27.00
CA ALA A 406 -134.73 60.19 -27.56
C ALA A 406 -135.70 59.88 -28.72
N THR A 407 -135.35 58.92 -29.57
CA THR A 407 -136.20 58.47 -30.69
C THR A 407 -137.46 57.78 -30.17
N LEU A 408 -137.37 56.95 -29.13
CA LEU A 408 -138.53 56.33 -28.47
C LEU A 408 -139.48 57.38 -27.88
N LYS A 409 -138.95 58.42 -27.22
CA LYS A 409 -139.76 59.55 -26.71
C LYS A 409 -140.43 60.34 -27.82
N GLN A 410 -139.74 60.57 -28.93
CA GLN A 410 -140.36 61.19 -30.11
C GLN A 410 -141.47 60.29 -30.69
N ASN A 411 -141.25 58.98 -30.76
CA ASN A 411 -142.25 58.04 -31.26
C ASN A 411 -143.48 57.93 -30.35
N SER A 412 -143.32 58.02 -29.01
CA SER A 412 -144.46 58.12 -28.10
C SER A 412 -145.23 59.44 -28.30
N ARG A 413 -144.50 60.55 -28.52
CA ARG A 413 -145.11 61.85 -28.83
C ARG A 413 -145.87 61.84 -30.16
N ILE A 414 -145.32 61.21 -31.18
CA ILE A 414 -145.99 61.01 -32.46
C ILE A 414 -147.25 60.18 -32.26
N ARG A 415 -147.21 59.09 -31.48
CA ARG A 415 -148.41 58.30 -31.15
C ARG A 415 -149.50 59.12 -30.45
N GLU A 416 -149.14 59.94 -29.46
CA GLU A 416 -150.07 60.87 -28.83
C GLU A 416 -150.68 61.87 -29.84
N LEU A 417 -149.84 62.48 -30.68
CA LEU A 417 -150.30 63.43 -31.69
C LEU A 417 -151.19 62.76 -32.74
N SER A 418 -150.86 61.54 -33.19
CA SER A 418 -151.71 60.74 -34.07
C SER A 418 -153.07 60.45 -33.44
N PHE A 419 -153.10 60.11 -32.15
CA PHE A 419 -154.36 59.89 -31.42
C PHE A 419 -155.20 61.17 -31.31
N ILE A 420 -154.57 62.32 -31.05
CA ILE A 420 -155.25 63.63 -31.03
C ILE A 420 -155.80 63.98 -32.42
N VAL A 421 -155.02 63.79 -33.48
CA VAL A 421 -155.45 64.02 -34.86
C VAL A 421 -156.63 63.11 -35.20
N GLU A 422 -156.60 61.84 -34.81
CA GLU A 422 -157.71 60.90 -35.03
C GLU A 422 -158.99 61.34 -34.29
N GLN A 423 -158.88 61.80 -33.04
CA GLN A 423 -159.99 62.39 -32.28
C GLN A 423 -160.55 63.65 -32.94
N LEU A 424 -159.69 64.61 -33.32
CA LEU A 424 -160.10 65.84 -34.00
C LEU A 424 -160.73 65.56 -35.37
N THR A 425 -160.26 64.54 -36.08
CA THR A 425 -160.84 64.13 -37.38
C THR A 425 -162.24 63.55 -37.16
N LYS A 426 -162.43 62.75 -36.11
CA LYS A 426 -163.74 62.21 -35.73
C LYS A 426 -164.71 63.33 -35.33
N GLU A 427 -164.24 64.29 -34.54
CA GLU A 427 -165.02 65.45 -34.12
C GLU A 427 -165.36 66.38 -35.30
N HIS A 428 -164.45 66.54 -36.25
CA HIS A 428 -164.70 67.26 -37.50
C HIS A 428 -165.76 66.57 -38.36
N MET A 429 -165.72 65.24 -38.51
CA MET A 429 -166.77 64.50 -39.22
C MET A 429 -168.13 64.58 -38.52
N GLU A 430 -168.16 64.56 -37.18
CA GLU A 430 -169.40 64.75 -36.42
C GLU A 430 -169.93 66.18 -36.52
N SER A 431 -169.07 67.20 -36.50
CA SER A 431 -169.45 68.59 -36.77
C SER A 431 -169.96 68.78 -38.19
N ALA A 432 -169.33 68.14 -39.20
CA ALA A 432 -169.79 68.18 -40.58
C ALA A 432 -171.20 67.58 -40.72
N ARG A 433 -171.49 66.44 -40.06
CA ARG A 433 -172.86 65.88 -40.00
C ARG A 433 -173.86 66.82 -39.32
N ARG A 434 -173.47 67.50 -38.24
CA ARG A 434 -174.34 68.50 -37.59
C ARG A 434 -174.64 69.68 -38.51
N TYR A 435 -173.64 70.14 -39.26
CA TYR A 435 -173.80 71.21 -40.25
C TYR A 435 -174.74 70.80 -41.39
N GLU A 436 -174.62 69.57 -41.86
CA GLU A 436 -175.48 69.03 -42.92
C GLU A 436 -176.95 68.90 -42.47
N MET A 437 -177.19 68.50 -41.21
CA MET A 437 -178.55 68.51 -40.63
C MET A 437 -179.12 69.93 -40.51
N LEU A 438 -178.33 70.89 -40.02
CA LEU A 438 -178.73 72.30 -39.92
C LEU A 438 -179.02 72.93 -41.29
N GLU A 439 -178.28 72.53 -42.32
CA GLU A 439 -178.51 73.01 -43.69
C GLU A 439 -179.82 72.47 -44.28
N MET A 440 -180.17 71.21 -43.97
CA MET A 440 -181.48 70.66 -44.31
C MET A 440 -182.63 71.40 -43.60
N GLU A 441 -182.47 71.68 -42.32
CA GLU A 441 -183.47 72.39 -41.51
C GLU A 441 -183.65 73.86 -41.94
N LYS A 442 -182.56 74.50 -42.39
CA LYS A 442 -182.59 75.83 -43.01
C LYS A 442 -183.34 75.82 -44.35
N ARG A 443 -183.09 74.85 -45.23
CA ARG A 443 -183.84 74.72 -46.51
C ARG A 443 -185.33 74.48 -46.27
N GLU A 444 -185.69 73.77 -45.21
CA GLU A 444 -187.08 73.56 -44.82
C GLU A 444 -187.74 74.85 -44.29
N SER A 445 -186.98 75.65 -43.53
CA SER A 445 -187.40 76.97 -43.06
C SER A 445 -187.58 77.98 -44.20
N ASP A 446 -186.69 77.96 -45.20
CA ASP A 446 -186.79 78.82 -46.39
C ASP A 446 -188.01 78.46 -47.26
N ARG A 447 -188.35 77.16 -47.38
CA ARG A 447 -189.60 76.73 -48.04
C ARG A 447 -190.85 77.22 -47.32
N LYS A 448 -190.85 77.21 -45.97
CA LYS A 448 -191.95 77.78 -45.16
C LYS A 448 -192.06 79.30 -45.31
N LEU A 449 -190.92 79.99 -45.42
CA LEU A 449 -190.87 81.44 -45.61
C LEU A 449 -191.40 81.86 -46.99
N ASP A 450 -191.10 81.10 -48.04
CA ASP A 450 -191.61 81.37 -49.39
C ASP A 450 -193.11 81.07 -49.52
N LEU A 451 -193.63 80.05 -48.83
CA LEU A 451 -195.08 79.85 -48.71
C LEU A 451 -195.78 81.02 -48.00
N MET A 452 -195.18 81.59 -46.95
CA MET A 452 -195.72 82.77 -46.26
C MET A 452 -195.65 84.05 -47.11
N LYS A 453 -194.58 84.25 -47.89
CA LYS A 453 -194.45 85.38 -48.81
C LYS A 453 -195.42 85.29 -49.99
N ALA A 454 -195.73 84.08 -50.48
CA ALA A 454 -196.76 83.86 -51.49
C ALA A 454 -198.18 84.15 -50.95
N ASN A 455 -198.48 83.77 -49.69
CA ASN A 455 -199.75 84.11 -49.04
C ASN A 455 -199.89 85.62 -48.73
N SER A 456 -198.81 86.31 -48.38
CA SER A 456 -198.83 87.76 -48.11
C SER A 456 -199.00 88.60 -49.40
N ARG A 457 -198.54 88.11 -50.56
CA ARG A 457 -198.80 88.74 -51.87
C ARG A 457 -200.24 88.52 -52.36
N ALA A 458 -200.92 87.46 -51.92
CA ALA A 458 -202.33 87.21 -52.23
C ALA A 458 -203.33 87.96 -51.32
N GLN A 459 -202.89 88.45 -50.15
CA GLN A 459 -203.74 89.19 -49.20
C GLN A 459 -203.73 90.73 -49.41
N LYS A 460 -202.69 91.28 -50.07
CA LYS A 460 -202.63 92.72 -50.43
C LYS A 460 -203.42 93.09 -51.69
N SER A 461 -203.95 92.13 -52.45
CA SER A 461 -204.81 92.37 -53.63
C SER A 461 -206.31 92.41 -53.33
N LYS A 462 -206.74 92.28 -52.05
CA LYS A 462 -208.17 92.24 -51.66
C LYS A 462 -208.58 93.15 -50.49
N SER A 463 -207.72 94.05 -50.02
CA SER A 463 -208.00 94.90 -48.85
C SER A 463 -207.37 96.30 -48.97
N LEU A 464 -207.91 97.16 -49.83
CA LEU A 464 -208.32 98.54 -49.47
C LEU A 464 -208.98 99.30 -50.64
N ALA A 465 -209.94 98.65 -51.33
CA ALA A 465 -210.93 99.31 -52.17
C ALA A 465 -212.16 99.74 -51.32
N GLY A 466 -211.95 100.38 -50.17
CA GLY A 466 -213.04 100.58 -49.21
C GLY A 466 -212.85 101.57 -48.06
N HIS A 467 -212.17 102.70 -48.27
CA HIS A 467 -212.19 103.94 -47.45
C HIS A 467 -211.70 105.09 -48.36
N LEU A 468 -212.53 105.85 -49.10
CA LEU A 468 -213.35 107.03 -48.75
C LEU A 468 -212.62 108.15 -47.98
N ARG A 469 -212.63 109.37 -48.57
CA ARG A 469 -212.48 110.71 -47.94
C ARG A 469 -211.18 110.90 -47.14
N HIS A 470 -210.11 111.53 -47.62
CA HIS A 470 -209.88 112.54 -48.64
C HIS A 470 -208.97 112.05 -49.75
#